data_AF-A0A150QMT9-F1
#
_entry.id   AF-A0A150QMT9-F1
#
_cell.length_a   1.000
_cell.length_b   1.000
_cell.length_c   1.000
_cell.angle_alpha   90.00
_cell.angle_beta   90.00
_cell.angle_gamma   90.00
#
_symmetry.space_group_name_H-M   'P 1'
#
loop_
_entity.id
_entity.type
_entity.pdbx_description
1 polymer ?
#
loop_
_entity_poly.entity_id
_entity_poly.type
_entity_poly.pdbx_seq_one_letter_code
_entity_poly.pdbx_strand_id
1 'polypeptide(L)'
;MKVYTFFGAAGAQSRVERRIRPDGSETLSSETRPSSRAEPSRGPAAGGALPPGGVLREYAELDASGRLVYADVSLSDAAGVVKRMILDPQHGAALLRRAGLASGFVRIPTGEATIYAPVSSTVTPVAAWVARRAAQAAPSIHLFDHVAAASHEILSDQLVVEDGRDTFVVLGDAALSVDDEFITSLPLGEVAAEPTACEVGGNRAAASWRSG
;
A
#
# COMPACT_ATOMS: atom_id res chain seq x y z
N MET A 1 18.16 -12.00 -8.10
CA MET A 1 16.83 -12.21 -7.48
C MET A 1 17.05 -12.25 -5.99
N LYS A 2 16.28 -11.48 -5.23
CA LYS A 2 16.32 -11.45 -3.76
C LYS A 2 14.96 -11.89 -3.22
N VAL A 3 14.96 -12.52 -2.05
CA VAL A 3 13.75 -12.98 -1.36
C VAL A 3 13.73 -12.36 0.03
N TYR A 4 12.64 -11.67 0.35
CA TYR A 4 12.40 -11.03 1.63
C TYR A 4 11.26 -11.73 2.34
N THR A 5 11.39 -11.94 3.65
CA THR A 5 10.31 -12.49 4.47
C THR A 5 10.08 -11.58 5.65
N PHE A 6 8.86 -11.10 5.78
CA PHE A 6 8.38 -10.25 6.84
C PHE A 6 7.48 -11.07 7.75
N PHE A 7 7.63 -10.87 9.05
CA PHE A 7 6.77 -11.44 10.08
C PHE A 7 6.17 -10.28 10.87
N GLY A 8 4.90 -10.38 11.23
CA GLY A 8 4.30 -9.44 12.16
C GLY A 8 3.40 -10.10 13.19
N ALA A 9 2.52 -9.28 13.75
CA ALA A 9 1.69 -9.63 14.88
C ALA A 9 0.80 -10.83 14.57
N ALA A 10 0.57 -11.63 15.62
CA ALA A 10 -0.32 -12.80 15.59
C ALA A 10 -0.03 -13.82 14.46
N GLY A 11 1.21 -13.88 13.95
CA GLY A 11 1.63 -14.84 12.93
C GLY A 11 1.34 -14.43 11.50
N ALA A 12 1.04 -13.14 11.25
CA ALA A 12 0.99 -12.61 9.89
C ALA A 12 2.38 -12.69 9.23
N GLN A 13 2.41 -13.02 7.94
CA GLN A 13 3.64 -13.22 7.18
C GLN A 13 3.50 -12.67 5.77
N SER A 14 4.55 -12.03 5.24
CA SER A 14 4.64 -11.67 3.83
C SER A 14 5.97 -12.15 3.26
N ARG A 15 5.93 -12.91 2.17
CA ARG A 15 7.11 -13.33 1.42
C ARG A 15 7.12 -12.62 0.08
N VAL A 16 8.21 -11.91 -0.22
CA VAL A 16 8.37 -11.12 -1.44
C VAL A 16 9.58 -11.60 -2.23
N GLU A 17 9.40 -11.89 -3.50
CA GLU A 17 10.46 -12.10 -4.47
C GLU A 17 10.64 -10.85 -5.30
N ARG A 18 11.86 -10.32 -5.33
CA ARG A 18 12.22 -9.13 -6.11
C ARG A 18 13.33 -9.47 -7.08
N ARG A 19 13.14 -9.07 -8.35
CA ARG A 19 14.15 -9.16 -9.39
C ARG A 19 14.32 -7.78 -10.02
N ILE A 20 15.54 -7.27 -9.96
CA ILE A 20 15.98 -6.06 -10.65
C ILE A 20 16.73 -6.51 -11.90
N ARG A 21 16.38 -5.94 -13.06
CA ARG A 21 17.04 -6.20 -14.34
C ARG A 21 18.21 -5.21 -14.54
N PRO A 22 19.15 -5.48 -15.47
CA PRO A 22 20.28 -4.58 -15.73
C PRO A 22 19.89 -3.16 -16.16
N ASP A 23 18.72 -2.99 -16.75
CA ASP A 23 18.16 -1.69 -17.15
C ASP A 23 17.55 -0.89 -15.98
N GLY A 24 17.53 -1.47 -14.77
CA GLY A 24 16.91 -0.87 -13.58
C GLY A 24 15.42 -1.16 -13.42
N SER A 25 14.78 -1.83 -14.39
CA SER A 25 13.39 -2.28 -14.23
C SER A 25 13.27 -3.38 -13.18
N GLU A 26 12.10 -3.47 -12.55
CA GLU A 26 11.88 -4.38 -11.43
C GLU A 26 10.64 -5.23 -11.63
N THR A 27 10.68 -6.47 -11.14
CA THR A 27 9.48 -7.29 -10.92
C THR A 27 9.42 -7.72 -9.47
N LEU A 28 8.26 -7.55 -8.86
CA LEU A 28 7.95 -7.98 -7.51
C LEU A 28 6.82 -9.00 -7.54
N SER A 29 6.95 -10.07 -6.77
CA SER A 29 5.88 -11.03 -6.52
C SER A 29 5.78 -11.26 -5.02
N SER A 30 4.59 -11.20 -4.44
CA SER A 30 4.39 -11.47 -3.02
C SER A 30 3.27 -12.47 -2.75
N GLU A 31 3.40 -13.12 -1.60
CA GLU A 31 2.29 -13.78 -0.92
C GLU A 31 2.25 -13.28 0.53
N THR A 32 1.17 -12.62 0.89
CA THR A 32 0.90 -12.12 2.25
C THR A 32 -0.25 -12.93 2.85
N ARG A 33 0.01 -13.52 4.02
CA ARG A 33 -0.95 -14.27 4.83
C ARG A 33 -1.24 -13.46 6.10
N PRO A 34 -2.51 -13.17 6.41
CA PRO A 34 -2.91 -12.57 7.68
C PRO A 34 -2.69 -13.57 8.81
N SER A 35 -2.71 -13.07 10.04
CA SER A 35 -2.75 -13.91 11.23
C SER A 35 -3.95 -14.84 11.19
N SER A 36 -3.75 -16.11 11.58
CA SER A 36 -4.83 -17.11 11.70
C SER A 36 -5.74 -16.87 12.91
N ARG A 37 -5.37 -15.95 13.80
CA ARG A 37 -6.00 -15.71 15.11
C ARG A 37 -6.83 -14.42 15.17
N ALA A 38 -7.07 -13.75 14.05
CA ALA A 38 -8.00 -12.62 14.05
C ALA A 38 -9.40 -13.11 14.48
N GLU A 39 -9.86 -12.68 15.66
CA GLU A 39 -11.24 -12.95 16.06
C GLU A 39 -12.19 -12.32 15.03
N PRO A 40 -13.33 -12.96 14.71
CA PRO A 40 -14.30 -12.36 13.82
C PRO A 40 -14.79 -11.07 14.46
N SER A 41 -14.49 -9.92 13.83
CA SER A 41 -14.95 -8.63 14.31
C SER A 41 -16.49 -8.65 14.38
N ARG A 42 -17.04 -8.43 15.58
CA ARG A 42 -18.49 -8.28 15.80
C ARG A 42 -18.92 -6.88 15.38
N GLY A 43 -18.94 -6.64 14.07
CA GLY A 43 -19.45 -5.41 13.47
C GLY A 43 -19.69 -5.63 11.98
N PRO A 44 -20.56 -4.85 11.33
CA PRO A 44 -20.65 -4.87 9.87
C PRO A 44 -19.26 -4.59 9.32
N ALA A 45 -18.71 -5.51 8.54
CA ALA A 45 -17.37 -5.42 7.98
C ALA A 45 -17.25 -4.15 7.14
N ALA A 46 -16.67 -3.09 7.73
CA ALA A 46 -16.21 -1.93 7.00
C ALA A 46 -14.96 -2.35 6.19
N GLY A 47 -15.19 -3.04 5.08
CA GLY A 47 -14.37 -3.00 3.86
C GLY A 47 -12.87 -3.33 3.90
N GLY A 48 -12.29 -3.88 4.97
CA GLY A 48 -10.82 -3.93 5.09
C GLY A 48 -10.18 -5.26 5.46
N ALA A 49 -10.69 -5.96 6.48
CA ALA A 49 -9.95 -7.09 7.05
C ALA A 49 -9.80 -8.26 6.06
N LEU A 50 -8.60 -8.85 5.99
CA LEU A 50 -8.37 -10.11 5.29
C LEU A 50 -9.23 -11.20 5.95
N PRO A 51 -9.97 -12.03 5.18
CA PRO A 51 -10.74 -13.12 5.74
C PRO A 51 -9.80 -14.12 6.45
N PRO A 52 -10.26 -14.83 7.51
CA PRO A 52 -9.48 -15.90 8.14
C PRO A 52 -9.04 -16.94 7.10
N GLY A 53 -7.74 -17.26 7.09
CA GLY A 53 -7.14 -18.13 6.07
C GLY A 53 -7.03 -17.50 4.68
N GLY A 54 -7.31 -16.20 4.55
CA GLY A 54 -7.17 -15.46 3.31
C GLY A 54 -5.71 -15.36 2.86
N VAL A 55 -5.50 -15.23 1.56
CA VAL A 55 -4.17 -15.05 0.97
C VAL A 55 -4.23 -13.88 0.00
N LEU A 56 -3.33 -12.91 0.22
CA LEU A 56 -3.14 -11.79 -0.68
C LEU A 56 -1.89 -12.02 -1.53
N ARG A 57 -2.07 -12.02 -2.84
CA ARG A 57 -0.99 -12.19 -3.81
C ARG A 57 -0.86 -10.91 -4.62
N GLU A 58 0.37 -10.45 -4.77
CA GLU A 58 0.66 -9.30 -5.60
C GLU A 58 1.73 -9.66 -6.61
N TYR A 59 1.56 -9.12 -7.80
CA TYR A 59 2.60 -9.04 -8.81
C TYR A 59 2.67 -7.59 -9.27
N ALA A 60 3.87 -7.03 -9.37
CA ALA A 60 4.09 -5.67 -9.84
C ALA A 60 5.31 -5.61 -10.75
N GLU A 61 5.20 -4.82 -11.83
CA GLU A 61 6.28 -4.47 -12.72
C GLU A 61 6.53 -2.97 -12.65
N LEU A 62 7.79 -2.59 -12.45
CA LEU A 62 8.23 -1.20 -12.46
C LEU A 62 9.20 -0.98 -13.61
N ASP A 63 9.10 0.16 -14.28
CA ASP A 63 10.14 0.59 -15.22
C ASP A 63 11.40 1.09 -14.48
N ALA A 64 12.44 1.41 -15.25
CA ALA A 64 13.71 1.89 -14.70
C ALA A 64 13.58 3.20 -13.91
N SER A 65 12.59 4.03 -14.24
CA SER A 65 12.33 5.29 -13.54
C SER A 65 11.61 5.08 -12.20
N GLY A 66 11.01 3.91 -11.99
CA GLY A 66 10.22 3.59 -10.81
C GLY A 66 8.71 3.73 -11.01
N ARG A 67 8.24 3.94 -12.25
CA ARG A 67 6.80 4.02 -12.56
C ARG A 67 6.22 2.62 -12.70
N LEU A 68 4.98 2.47 -12.23
CA LEU A 68 4.22 1.23 -12.36
C LEU A 68 3.86 0.96 -13.82
N VAL A 69 4.31 -0.20 -14.31
CA VAL A 69 4.01 -0.73 -15.64
C VAL A 69 2.78 -1.61 -15.59
N TYR A 70 2.72 -2.50 -14.61
CA TYR A 70 1.64 -3.46 -14.43
C TYR A 70 1.53 -3.84 -12.96
N ALA A 71 0.31 -4.05 -12.46
CA ALA A 71 0.08 -4.74 -11.20
C ALA A 71 -1.10 -5.72 -11.30
N ASP A 72 -0.96 -6.87 -10.65
CA ASP A 72 -2.04 -7.82 -10.42
C ASP A 72 -2.11 -8.17 -8.94
N VAL A 73 -3.16 -7.70 -8.29
CA VAL A 73 -3.37 -7.84 -6.86
C VAL A 73 -4.64 -8.67 -6.65
N SER A 74 -4.49 -9.82 -6.01
CA SER A 74 -5.61 -10.71 -5.73
C SER A 74 -5.69 -11.04 -4.24
N LEU A 75 -6.92 -11.00 -3.74
CA LEU A 75 -7.29 -11.45 -2.41
C LEU A 75 -8.14 -12.69 -2.58
N SER A 76 -7.73 -13.78 -1.93
CA SER A 76 -8.43 -15.06 -1.96
C SER A 76 -8.79 -15.52 -0.56
N ASP A 77 -9.84 -16.32 -0.45
CA ASP A 77 -10.20 -17.11 0.73
C ASP A 77 -10.22 -18.61 0.38
N ALA A 78 -10.79 -19.43 1.26
CA ALA A 78 -10.93 -20.87 1.03
C ALA A 78 -11.83 -21.24 -0.17
N ALA A 79 -12.75 -20.36 -0.57
CA ALA A 79 -13.65 -20.56 -1.71
C ALA A 79 -13.05 -20.06 -3.04
N GLY A 80 -12.02 -19.21 -2.99
CA GLY A 80 -11.26 -18.76 -4.15
C GLY A 80 -11.00 -17.26 -4.12
N VAL A 81 -10.81 -16.66 -5.30
CA VAL A 81 -10.48 -15.23 -5.41
C VAL A 81 -11.74 -14.39 -5.16
N VAL A 82 -11.78 -13.69 -4.03
CA VAL A 82 -12.88 -12.80 -3.64
C VAL A 82 -12.75 -11.40 -4.24
N LYS A 83 -11.51 -10.97 -4.50
CA LYS A 83 -11.22 -9.65 -5.09
C LYS A 83 -9.96 -9.72 -5.92
N ARG A 84 -9.98 -9.08 -7.09
CA ARG A 84 -8.81 -8.92 -7.95
C ARG A 84 -8.81 -7.54 -8.57
N MET A 85 -7.66 -6.91 -8.59
CA MET A 85 -7.39 -5.64 -9.25
C MET A 85 -6.21 -5.86 -10.18
N ILE A 86 -6.41 -5.55 -11.46
CA ILE A 86 -5.33 -5.47 -12.43
C ILE A 86 -5.19 -4.01 -12.82
N LEU A 87 -3.99 -3.48 -12.74
CA LEU A 87 -3.64 -2.14 -13.19
C LEU A 87 -2.66 -2.24 -14.33
N ASP A 88 -2.99 -1.55 -15.41
CA ASP A 88 -2.17 -1.41 -16.60
C ASP A 88 -2.10 0.08 -16.98
N PRO A 89 -1.31 0.89 -16.25
CA PRO A 89 -1.17 2.32 -16.53
C PRO A 89 -0.54 2.60 -17.90
N GLN A 90 0.23 1.65 -18.45
CA GLN A 90 0.77 1.78 -19.81
C GLN A 90 -0.34 1.83 -20.87
N HIS A 91 -1.40 1.05 -20.69
CA HIS A 91 -2.56 1.04 -21.58
C HIS A 91 -3.76 1.84 -21.04
N GLY A 92 -3.60 2.54 -19.92
CA GLY A 92 -4.62 3.42 -19.34
C GLY A 92 -5.85 2.67 -18.82
N ALA A 93 -5.66 1.44 -18.32
CA ALA A 93 -6.75 0.57 -17.92
C ALA A 93 -6.56 -0.02 -16.52
N ALA A 94 -7.67 -0.14 -15.80
CA ALA A 94 -7.77 -0.97 -14.60
C ALA A 94 -8.93 -1.95 -14.76
N LEU A 95 -8.74 -3.21 -14.36
CA LEU A 95 -9.79 -4.21 -14.26
C LEU A 95 -10.07 -4.52 -12.79
N LEU A 96 -11.33 -4.41 -12.40
CA LEU A 96 -11.78 -4.76 -11.07
C LEU A 96 -12.70 -5.98 -11.12
N ARG A 97 -12.42 -6.98 -10.28
CA ARG A 97 -13.30 -8.13 -10.03
C ARG A 97 -13.55 -8.24 -8.53
N ARG A 98 -14.83 -8.35 -8.14
CA ARG A 98 -15.26 -8.55 -6.76
C ARG A 98 -16.37 -9.59 -6.72
N ALA A 99 -16.37 -10.43 -5.69
CA ALA A 99 -17.48 -11.33 -5.45
C ALA A 99 -18.80 -10.54 -5.34
N GLY A 100 -19.82 -11.00 -6.05
CA GLY A 100 -21.16 -10.38 -6.04
C GLY A 100 -21.29 -9.09 -6.86
N LEU A 101 -20.26 -8.64 -7.57
CA LEU A 101 -20.32 -7.45 -8.44
C LEU A 101 -19.85 -7.79 -9.86
N ALA A 102 -20.41 -7.09 -10.85
CA ALA A 102 -19.96 -7.20 -12.22
C ALA A 102 -18.49 -6.74 -12.35
N SER A 103 -17.70 -7.47 -13.12
CA SER A 103 -16.37 -7.00 -13.51
C SER A 103 -16.48 -5.75 -14.37
N GLY A 104 -15.62 -4.76 -14.10
CA GLY A 104 -15.62 -3.48 -14.80
C GLY A 104 -14.22 -3.06 -15.19
N PHE A 105 -14.13 -2.47 -16.39
CA PHE A 105 -12.95 -1.73 -16.82
C PHE A 105 -13.11 -0.27 -16.43
N VAL A 106 -12.04 0.30 -15.89
CA VAL A 106 -11.93 1.71 -15.52
C VAL A 106 -10.80 2.31 -16.33
N ARG A 107 -11.02 3.49 -16.91
CA ARG A 107 -9.94 4.25 -17.54
C ARG A 107 -9.12 4.93 -16.44
N ILE A 108 -7.81 4.78 -16.52
CA ILE A 108 -6.86 5.48 -15.65
C ILE A 108 -5.93 6.33 -16.50
N PRO A 109 -5.32 7.38 -15.93
CA PRO A 109 -4.35 8.19 -16.66
C PRO A 109 -3.16 7.37 -17.18
N THR A 110 -2.63 7.76 -18.34
CA THR A 110 -1.48 7.12 -18.98
C THR A 110 -0.24 7.98 -18.84
N GLY A 111 0.91 7.34 -18.60
CA GLY A 111 2.22 8.02 -18.57
C GLY A 111 2.53 8.74 -17.25
N GLU A 112 1.58 8.81 -16.33
CA GLU A 112 1.77 9.38 -14.99
C GLU A 112 2.23 8.29 -14.00
N ALA A 113 2.97 8.70 -12.96
CA ALA A 113 3.35 7.76 -11.90
C ALA A 113 2.07 7.29 -11.19
N THR A 114 1.84 5.99 -11.15
CA THR A 114 0.60 5.41 -10.61
C THR A 114 0.93 4.45 -9.48
N ILE A 115 0.15 4.52 -8.41
CA ILE A 115 0.16 3.57 -7.29
C ILE A 115 -1.26 3.04 -7.07
N TYR A 116 -1.42 2.13 -6.13
CA TYR A 116 -2.72 1.54 -5.84
C TYR A 116 -3.03 1.49 -4.35
N ALA A 117 -4.29 1.73 -4.02
CA ALA A 117 -4.78 1.57 -2.66
C ALA A 117 -4.70 0.07 -2.27
N PRO A 118 -4.25 -0.25 -1.05
CA PRO A 118 -4.26 -1.61 -0.53
C PRO A 118 -5.65 -2.26 -0.70
N VAL A 119 -5.71 -3.50 -1.22
CA VAL A 119 -7.01 -4.18 -1.44
C VAL A 119 -7.61 -4.76 -0.15
N SER A 120 -6.89 -4.68 0.96
CA SER A 120 -7.31 -4.97 2.33
C SER A 120 -6.80 -3.86 3.25
N SER A 121 -7.12 -3.91 4.54
CA SER A 121 -6.58 -3.01 5.57
C SER A 121 -5.09 -3.25 5.86
N THR A 122 -4.45 -4.22 5.19
CA THR A 122 -3.03 -4.50 5.36
C THR A 122 -2.25 -3.88 4.22
N VAL A 123 -1.37 -2.92 4.55
CA VAL A 123 -0.34 -2.46 3.62
C VAL A 123 0.72 -3.55 3.47
N THR A 124 1.05 -3.88 2.23
CA THR A 124 2.07 -4.88 1.91
C THR A 124 3.42 -4.24 1.62
N PRO A 125 4.52 -5.02 1.71
CA PRO A 125 5.82 -4.50 1.28
C PRO A 125 5.85 -4.14 -0.21
N VAL A 126 5.08 -4.83 -1.07
CA VAL A 126 5.04 -4.53 -2.51
C VAL A 126 4.31 -3.22 -2.76
N ALA A 127 3.14 -3.00 -2.17
CA ALA A 127 2.40 -1.74 -2.32
C ALA A 127 3.25 -0.55 -1.82
N ALA A 128 3.92 -0.71 -0.68
CA ALA A 128 4.81 0.32 -0.14
C ALA A 128 6.03 0.57 -1.04
N TRP A 129 6.65 -0.48 -1.58
CA TRP A 129 7.78 -0.31 -2.50
C TRP A 129 7.38 0.37 -3.81
N VAL A 130 6.21 0.01 -4.36
CA VAL A 130 5.64 0.68 -5.53
C VAL A 130 5.43 2.18 -5.24
N ALA A 131 4.88 2.52 -4.07
CA ALA A 131 4.70 3.91 -3.67
C ALA A 131 6.03 4.67 -3.52
N ARG A 132 7.04 4.06 -2.89
CA ARG A 132 8.38 4.63 -2.78
C ARG A 132 8.99 4.93 -4.14
N ARG A 133 8.94 3.97 -5.07
CA ARG A 133 9.51 4.11 -6.42
C ARG A 133 8.75 5.14 -7.25
N ALA A 134 7.42 5.20 -7.14
CA ALA A 134 6.61 6.23 -7.78
C ALA A 134 6.97 7.65 -7.27
N ALA A 135 7.17 7.81 -5.97
CA ALA A 135 7.60 9.08 -5.35
C ALA A 135 9.00 9.54 -5.75
N GLN A 136 9.89 8.61 -6.11
CA GLN A 136 11.18 8.96 -6.72
C GLN A 136 11.04 9.37 -8.19
N ALA A 137 10.02 8.86 -8.89
CA ALA A 137 9.83 9.05 -10.32
C ALA A 137 9.08 10.33 -10.70
N ALA A 138 8.26 10.87 -9.79
CA ALA A 138 7.44 12.04 -10.03
C ALA A 138 7.03 12.76 -8.73
N PRO A 139 6.88 14.11 -8.76
CA PRO A 139 6.40 14.89 -7.61
C PRO A 139 4.90 14.73 -7.35
N SER A 140 4.15 14.28 -8.36
CA SER A 140 2.72 14.00 -8.30
C SER A 140 2.44 12.60 -8.82
N ILE A 141 1.55 11.89 -8.15
CA ILE A 141 1.26 10.46 -8.33
C ILE A 141 -0.26 10.27 -8.37
N HIS A 142 -0.71 9.37 -9.22
CA HIS A 142 -2.10 8.90 -9.23
C HIS A 142 -2.27 7.68 -8.34
N LEU A 143 -3.04 7.84 -7.27
CA LEU A 143 -3.54 6.74 -6.46
C LEU A 143 -4.81 6.18 -7.07
N PHE A 144 -4.76 4.95 -7.56
CA PHE A 144 -5.98 4.24 -7.92
C PHE A 144 -6.68 3.68 -6.66
N ASP A 145 -7.80 4.29 -6.31
CA ASP A 145 -8.72 3.75 -5.31
C ASP A 145 -9.62 2.72 -5.97
N HIS A 146 -9.33 1.46 -5.65
CA HIS A 146 -10.17 0.37 -6.11
C HIS A 146 -11.62 0.56 -5.62
N VAL A 147 -11.88 0.98 -4.37
CA VAL A 147 -13.23 1.07 -3.76
C VAL A 147 -14.13 1.96 -4.60
N ALA A 148 -13.69 3.20 -4.84
CA ALA A 148 -14.38 4.18 -5.68
C ALA A 148 -14.25 3.90 -7.18
N ALA A 149 -13.34 3.00 -7.59
CA ALA A 149 -13.00 2.75 -8.99
C ALA A 149 -12.57 4.04 -9.71
N ALA A 150 -11.69 4.81 -9.04
CA ALA A 150 -11.26 6.13 -9.48
C ALA A 150 -9.77 6.36 -9.17
N SER A 151 -9.15 7.27 -9.93
CA SER A 151 -7.79 7.74 -9.64
C SER A 151 -7.83 9.12 -9.00
N HIS A 152 -6.95 9.33 -8.03
CA HIS A 152 -6.79 10.60 -7.32
C HIS A 152 -5.33 11.03 -7.37
N GLU A 153 -5.12 12.30 -7.67
CA GLU A 153 -3.78 12.88 -7.62
C GLU A 153 -3.37 13.14 -6.16
N ILE A 154 -2.16 12.72 -5.81
CA ILE A 154 -1.53 12.90 -4.50
C ILE A 154 -0.07 13.34 -4.68
N LEU A 155 0.44 14.10 -3.72
CA LEU A 155 1.83 14.57 -3.76
C LEU A 155 2.78 13.50 -3.21
N SER A 156 3.98 13.42 -3.77
CA SER A 156 4.99 12.44 -3.36
C SER A 156 5.43 12.60 -1.89
N ASP A 157 5.40 13.83 -1.38
CA ASP A 157 5.74 14.17 0.02
C ASP A 157 4.68 13.74 1.04
N GLN A 158 3.47 13.39 0.58
CA GLN A 158 2.43 12.76 1.41
C GLN A 158 2.64 11.25 1.54
N LEU A 159 3.38 10.65 0.60
CA LEU A 159 3.64 9.22 0.54
C LEU A 159 4.99 8.83 1.12
N VAL A 160 6.00 9.67 0.95
CA VAL A 160 7.36 9.40 1.42
C VAL A 160 7.82 10.54 2.30
N VAL A 161 8.09 10.20 3.56
CA VAL A 161 8.52 11.15 4.59
C VAL A 161 9.93 10.77 5.03
N GLU A 162 10.82 11.75 5.06
CA GLU A 162 12.19 11.61 5.55
C GLU A 162 12.33 12.36 6.88
N ASP A 163 12.84 11.71 7.92
CA ASP A 163 13.08 12.35 9.24
C ASP A 163 14.55 12.73 9.47
N GLY A 164 15.35 12.69 8.40
CA GLY A 164 16.79 12.98 8.39
C GLY A 164 17.69 11.77 8.70
N ARG A 165 17.11 10.64 9.13
CA ARG A 165 17.85 9.37 9.30
C ARG A 165 17.16 8.22 8.61
N ASP A 166 15.84 8.17 8.73
CA ASP A 166 15.00 7.11 8.21
C ASP A 166 14.07 7.66 7.14
N THR A 167 13.74 6.80 6.18
CA THR A 167 12.71 7.07 5.18
C THR A 167 11.50 6.20 5.49
N PHE A 168 10.32 6.81 5.45
CA PHE A 168 9.05 6.13 5.69
C PHE A 168 8.15 6.23 4.48
N VAL A 169 7.49 5.13 4.13
CA VAL A 169 6.37 5.11 3.19
C VAL A 169 5.08 5.13 3.99
N VAL A 170 4.23 6.11 3.73
CA VAL A 170 2.90 6.26 4.35
C VAL A 170 1.83 5.85 3.33
N LEU A 171 1.05 4.83 3.68
CA LEU A 171 -0.09 4.37 2.86
C LEU A 171 -1.27 4.09 3.78
N GLY A 172 -2.34 4.87 3.61
CA GLY A 172 -3.49 4.78 4.51
C GLY A 172 -3.11 5.15 5.95
N ASP A 173 -3.34 4.25 6.88
CA ASP A 173 -3.04 4.38 8.32
C ASP A 173 -1.69 3.73 8.72
N ALA A 174 -0.94 3.18 7.77
CA ALA A 174 0.33 2.53 8.04
C ALA A 174 1.53 3.35 7.56
N ALA A 175 2.60 3.32 8.36
CA ALA A 175 3.93 3.81 7.99
C ALA A 175 4.93 2.64 7.99
N LEU A 176 5.76 2.56 6.95
CA LEU A 176 6.75 1.51 6.76
C LEU A 176 8.14 2.10 6.63
N SER A 177 9.12 1.58 7.37
CA SER A 177 10.51 1.98 7.17
C SER A 177 11.06 1.36 5.88
N VAL A 178 11.80 2.17 5.12
CA VAL A 178 12.41 1.77 3.85
C VAL A 178 13.84 2.29 3.79
N ASP A 179 14.73 1.49 3.20
CA ASP A 179 16.08 1.91 2.83
C ASP A 179 16.25 1.89 1.30
N ASP A 180 17.48 2.13 0.82
CA ASP A 180 17.79 2.09 -0.61
C ASP A 180 17.65 0.68 -1.21
N GLU A 181 17.71 -0.37 -0.38
CA GLU A 181 17.52 -1.73 -0.81
C GLU A 181 16.04 -2.10 -0.90
N PHE A 182 15.30 -2.06 0.21
CA PHE A 182 13.90 -2.48 0.27
C PHE A 182 13.19 -2.02 1.56
N ILE A 183 11.97 -2.51 1.78
CA ILE A 183 11.24 -2.34 3.05
C ILE A 183 12.00 -3.04 4.18
N THR A 184 12.27 -2.32 5.27
CA THR A 184 13.03 -2.82 6.43
C THR A 184 12.13 -3.13 7.62
N SER A 185 10.98 -2.46 7.75
CA SER A 185 9.98 -2.72 8.77
C SER A 185 8.57 -2.64 8.20
N LEU A 186 7.69 -3.52 8.66
CA LEU A 186 6.28 -3.52 8.28
C LEU A 186 5.42 -3.91 9.50
N PRO A 187 4.48 -3.05 9.93
CA PRO A 187 3.47 -3.46 10.90
C PRO A 187 2.45 -4.39 10.20
N LEU A 188 2.77 -5.68 10.11
CA LEU A 188 1.80 -6.70 9.69
C LEU A 188 0.88 -7.03 10.88
N GLY A 189 -0.40 -6.66 10.81
CA GLY A 189 -1.42 -6.86 11.85
C GLY A 189 -2.02 -5.54 12.32
N GLU A 190 -3.17 -5.58 13.01
CA GLU A 190 -3.84 -4.36 13.52
C GLU A 190 -2.86 -3.52 14.33
N VAL A 191 -2.47 -2.37 13.78
CA VAL A 191 -1.97 -1.28 14.59
C VAL A 191 -3.22 -0.70 15.24
N ALA A 192 -3.45 -1.01 16.51
CA ALA A 192 -4.30 -0.17 17.33
C ALA A 192 -3.58 1.19 17.44
N ALA A 193 -3.71 2.03 16.42
CA ALA A 193 -3.49 3.44 16.57
C ALA A 193 -4.63 3.91 17.46
N GLU A 194 -4.43 3.92 18.77
CA GLU A 194 -5.17 4.89 19.56
C GLU A 194 -4.80 6.24 18.97
N PRO A 195 -5.77 7.00 18.41
CA PRO A 195 -5.49 8.33 17.95
C PRO A 195 -4.98 9.10 19.17
N THR A 196 -3.67 9.31 19.23
CA THR A 196 -3.10 10.22 20.21
C THR A 196 -3.49 11.58 19.68
N ALA A 197 -4.63 12.09 20.16
CA ALA A 197 -4.99 13.48 19.92
C ALA A 197 -3.77 14.30 20.30
N CYS A 198 -3.24 15.08 19.35
CA CYS A 198 -2.35 16.18 19.72
C CYS A 198 -3.13 16.96 20.78
N GLU A 199 -2.58 16.98 22.01
CA GLU A 199 -3.26 17.57 23.15
C GLU A 199 -3.87 18.90 22.71
N VAL A 200 -5.20 19.01 22.81
CA VAL A 200 -5.88 20.30 22.70
C VAL A 200 -5.21 21.15 23.76
N GLY A 201 -4.34 22.07 23.30
CA GLY A 201 -3.52 22.92 24.14
C GLY A 201 -4.36 23.45 25.28
N GLY A 202 -4.14 22.87 26.46
CA GLY A 202 -4.85 23.22 27.67
C GLY A 202 -4.67 24.70 27.89
N ASN A 203 -5.81 25.38 28.01
CA ASN A 203 -5.95 26.79 28.30
C ASN A 203 -5.13 27.17 29.56
N ARG A 204 -3.84 27.50 29.39
CA ARG A 204 -3.00 28.19 30.38
C ARG A 204 -2.06 29.15 29.66
N ALA A 205 -2.49 30.41 29.66
CA ALA A 205 -1.71 31.63 29.43
C ALA A 205 -0.77 31.63 28.21
N ALA A 206 -1.28 32.08 27.07
CA ALA A 206 -0.45 32.61 26.00
C ALA A 206 0.48 33.70 26.59
N ALA A 207 1.79 33.44 26.60
CA ALA A 207 2.76 34.49 26.85
C ALA A 207 2.64 35.52 25.71
N SER A 208 2.33 36.76 26.08
CA SER A 208 2.22 37.87 25.13
C SER A 208 3.58 38.14 24.48
N TRP A 209 3.69 37.85 23.19
CA TRP A 209 4.81 38.33 22.38
C TRP A 209 4.71 39.85 22.23
N ARG A 210 5.69 40.59 22.74
CA ARG A 210 5.89 42.00 22.43
C ARG A 210 6.96 42.11 21.36
N SER A 211 6.62 42.75 20.26
CA SER A 211 7.57 43.27 19.28
C SER A 211 8.13 44.60 19.78
N GLY A 212 9.46 44.70 19.77
CA GLY A 212 10.27 45.89 20.04
C GLY A 212 11.70 45.61 19.62
#